data_AF-A0A522HE12-F1
#
_entry.id   AF-A0A522HE12-F1
#
_cell.length_a   1.000
_cell.length_b   1.000
_cell.length_c   1.000
_cell.angle_alpha   90.00
_cell.angle_beta   90.00
_cell.angle_gamma   90.00
#
_symmetry.space_group_name_H-M   'P 1'
#
loop_
_entity.id
_entity.type
_entity.pdbx_description
1 polymer ?
#
loop_
_entity_poly.entity_id
_entity_poly.type
_entity_poly.pdbx_seq_one_letter_code
_entity_poly.pdbx_strand_id
1 'polypeptide(L)' 'MNYAEYHRRSIEQPEAFWAEQAALIDWHRRWDQVLDGSRPPFARWFVGGQTNLCHNAVDRHVSARAEQP' A
#
# COMPACT_ATOMS: atom_id res chain seq x y z
N MET A 1 19.17 1.98 7.68
CA MET A 1 17.96 2.19 8.50
C MET A 1 17.78 0.97 9.36
N ASN A 2 17.73 1.14 10.68
CA ASN A 2 17.44 0.05 11.61
C ASN A 2 15.92 -0.07 11.86
N TYR A 3 15.50 -1.14 12.53
CA TYR A 3 14.07 -1.38 12.82
C TYR A 3 13.42 -0.20 13.57
N ALA A 4 14.09 0.34 14.58
CA ALA A 4 13.53 1.42 15.40
C ALA A 4 13.29 2.69 14.57
N GLU A 5 14.21 3.03 13.67
CA GLU A 5 14.05 4.16 12.74
C GLU A 5 12.92 3.92 11.74
N TYR A 6 12.81 2.70 11.21
CA TYR A 6 11.77 2.32 10.25
C TYR A 6 10.38 2.41 10.88
N HIS A 7 10.22 1.86 12.08
CA HIS A 7 9.00 1.92 12.86
C HIS A 7 8.64 3.35 13.26
N ARG A 8 9.63 4.14 13.72
CA ARG A 8 9.38 5.55 14.07
C ARG A 8 8.83 6.32 12.86
N ARG A 9 9.39 6.10 11.67
CA ARG A 9 8.93 6.77 10.45
C ARG A 9 7.49 6.41 10.06
N SER A 10 7.06 5.16 10.27
CA SER A 10 5.69 4.75 9.96
C SER A 10 4.63 5.41 10.84
N ILE A 11 5.02 5.90 12.03
CA ILE A 11 4.15 6.58 12.98
C ILE A 11 4.23 8.10 12.82
N GLU A 12 5.45 8.66 12.74
CA GLU A 12 5.66 10.11 12.71
C GLU A 12 5.37 10.71 11.33
N GLN A 13 5.53 9.93 10.26
CA GLN A 13 5.32 10.36 8.88
C GLN A 13 4.45 9.36 8.11
N PRO A 14 3.22 9.09 8.59
CA PRO A 14 2.40 7.98 8.12
C PRO A 14 2.02 8.12 6.65
N GLU A 15 1.65 9.31 6.17
CA GLU A 15 1.25 9.49 4.77
C GLU A 15 2.39 9.22 3.80
N ALA A 16 3.58 9.77 4.05
CA ALA A 16 4.75 9.56 3.21
C ALA A 16 5.22 8.09 3.26
N PHE A 17 5.31 7.54 4.48
CA PHE A 17 5.73 6.16 4.67
C PHE A 17 4.79 5.18 3.98
N TRP A 18 3.48 5.28 4.23
CA TRP A 18 2.49 4.36 3.69
C TRP A 18 2.25 4.58 2.19
N ALA A 19 2.45 5.79 1.66
CA ALA A 19 2.48 5.99 0.21
C ALA A 19 3.61 5.20 -0.47
N GLU A 20 4.81 5.19 0.11
CA GLU A 20 5.94 4.42 -0.39
C GLU A 20 5.67 2.91 -0.32
N GLN A 21 5.14 2.43 0.81
CA GLN A 21 4.82 1.00 0.96
C GLN A 21 3.71 0.56 0.01
N ALA A 22 2.67 1.37 -0.17
CA ALA A 22 1.58 1.06 -1.07
C ALA A 22 1.97 1.15 -2.55
N ALA A 23 3.07 1.85 -2.88
CA ALA A 23 3.61 1.86 -4.24
C ALA A 23 4.27 0.52 -4.65
N LEU A 24 4.46 -0.41 -3.71
CA LEU A 24 5.00 -1.75 -3.97
C LEU A 24 3.96 -2.75 -4.51
N ILE A 25 2.67 -2.39 -4.46
CA ILE A 25 1.60 -3.15 -5.08
C ILE A 25 1.11 -2.44 -6.34
N ASP A 26 0.52 -3.21 -7.24
CA ASP A 26 0.02 -2.73 -8.51
C ASP A 26 -1.35 -2.09 -8.31
N TRP A 27 -1.52 -0.88 -8.85
CA TRP A 27 -2.77 -0.14 -8.82
C TRP A 27 -3.29 0.05 -10.24
N HIS A 28 -4.58 -0.24 -10.43
CA HIS A 28 -5.27 0.16 -11.65
C HIS A 28 -5.45 1.68 -11.69
N ARG A 29 -5.73 2.29 -10.52
CA ARG A 29 -5.71 3.73 -10.31
C ARG A 29 -5.03 4.02 -8.98
N ARG A 30 -3.97 4.84 -8.98
CA ARG A 30 -3.36 5.32 -7.73
C ARG A 30 -4.38 6.12 -6.93
N TRP A 31 -4.27 6.01 -5.61
CA TRP A 31 -5.08 6.77 -4.67
C TRP A 31 -4.87 8.28 -4.83
N ASP A 32 -5.89 9.05 -4.47
CA ASP A 32 -5.86 10.51 -4.43
C ASP A 32 -5.35 11.01 -3.05
N GLN A 33 -5.63 10.25 -1.98
CA GLN A 33 -5.23 10.56 -0.60
C GLN A 33 -4.85 9.27 0.15
N VAL A 34 -3.74 9.31 0.90
CA VAL A 34 -3.23 8.14 1.63
C VAL A 34 -4.09 7.83 2.85
N LEU A 35 -4.40 8.84 3.67
CA LEU A 35 -5.19 8.69 4.89
C LEU A 35 -6.19 9.83 5.00
N ASP A 36 -7.48 9.51 4.97
CA ASP A 36 -8.56 10.41 5.38
C ASP A 36 -8.98 10.08 6.82
N GLY A 37 -8.57 10.96 7.74
CA GLY A 37 -8.90 10.90 9.16
C GLY A 37 -9.92 11.94 9.59
N SER A 38 -10.61 12.59 8.65
CA SER A 38 -11.50 13.73 8.92
C SER A 38 -12.76 13.37 9.72
N ARG A 39 -13.10 12.09 9.85
CA ARG A 39 -14.29 11.59 10.57
C ARG A 39 -13.97 10.48 11.59
N PRO A 40 -13.35 10.77 12.74
CA PRO A 40 -13.12 9.75 13.78
C PRO A 40 -14.43 9.06 14.23
N PRO A 41 -14.44 7.74 14.50
CA PRO A 41 -13.32 6.78 14.43
C PRO A 41 -13.10 6.15 13.03
N PHE A 42 -13.74 6.67 11.98
CA PHE A 42 -13.76 6.08 10.64
C PHE A 42 -12.61 6.59 9.76
N ALA A 43 -11.42 6.05 9.96
CA ALA A 43 -10.29 6.29 9.06
C ALA A 43 -10.47 5.55 7.72
N ARG A 44 -10.14 6.22 6.61
CA ARG A 44 -10.10 5.60 5.28
C ARG A 44 -8.69 5.69 4.72
N TRP A 45 -8.19 4.57 4.20
CA TRP A 45 -6.86 4.48 3.60
C TRP A 45 -6.95 4.37 2.08
N PHE A 46 -6.00 5.00 1.38
CA PHE A 46 -5.84 4.98 -0.07
C PHE A 46 -7.11 5.38 -0.84
N VAL A 47 -7.72 6.50 -0.43
CA VAL A 47 -8.98 7.00 -0.95
C VAL A 47 -8.86 7.28 -2.45
N GLY A 48 -9.85 6.84 -3.22
CA GLY A 48 -9.87 6.96 -4.70
C GLY A 48 -9.04 5.91 -5.43
N GLY A 49 -8.24 5.13 -4.70
CA GLY A 49 -7.41 4.06 -5.25
C GLY A 49 -8.24 2.86 -5.69
N GLN A 50 -7.82 2.24 -6.79
CA GLN A 50 -8.41 1.01 -7.30
C GLN A 50 -7.30 -0.01 -7.57
N THR A 51 -7.47 -1.21 -7.02
CA THR A 51 -6.56 -2.33 -7.19
C THR A 51 -7.36 -3.63 -7.20
N ASN A 52 -6.71 -4.72 -7.61
CA ASN A 52 -7.27 -6.06 -7.53
C ASN A 52 -6.31 -6.95 -6.71
N LEU A 53 -6.87 -7.62 -5.71
CA LEU A 53 -6.11 -8.48 -4.81
C LEU A 53 -5.55 -9.71 -5.54
N CYS A 54 -6.37 -10.38 -6.35
CA CYS A 54 -5.93 -11.54 -7.13
C CYS A 54 -4.79 -11.15 -8.07
N HIS A 55 -4.91 -10.01 -8.77
CA HIS A 55 -3.84 -9.51 -9.65
C HIS A 55 -2.51 -9.35 -8.91
N ASN A 56 -2.54 -8.75 -7.71
CA ASN A 56 -1.36 -8.53 -6.91
C ASN A 56 -0.79 -9.79 -6.26
N ALA A 57 -1.64 -10.75 -5.89
CA ALA A 57 -1.23 -11.97 -5.21
C ALA A 57 -0.82 -13.08 -6.20
N VAL A 58 -1.39 -13.09 -7.40
CA VAL A 58 -1.27 -14.18 -8.37
C VAL A 58 -0.84 -13.64 -9.73
N ASP A 59 -1.71 -12.93 -10.44
CA ASP A 59 -1.59 -12.68 -11.88
C ASP A 59 -0.27 -11.99 -12.25
N ARG A 60 0.16 -10.97 -11.48
CA ARG A 60 1.42 -10.26 -11.75
C ARG A 60 2.66 -11.14 -11.63
N HIS A 61 2.59 -12.22 -10.84
CA HIS A 61 3.70 -13.12 -10.59
C HIS A 61 3.77 -14.28 -11.60
N VAL A 62 2.66 -14.62 -12.26
CA VAL A 62 2.57 -15.76 -13.20
C VAL A 62 3.65 -15.69 -14.28
N SER A 63 3.90 -14.51 -14.86
CA SER A 63 4.90 -14.34 -15.93
C SER A 63 6.33 -14.79 -15.56
N ALA A 64 6.70 -14.71 -14.28
CA ALA A 64 8.03 -15.06 -13.80
C ALA A 64 8.07 -16.38 -13.03
N ARG A 65 6.93 -16.84 -12.49
CA ARG A 65 6.85 -17.89 -11.47
C ARG A 65 5.66 -18.83 -11.66
N ALA A 66 5.14 -18.97 -12.87
CA ALA A 66 3.95 -19.79 -13.17
C ALA A 66 4.03 -21.22 -12.60
N GLU A 67 5.19 -21.86 -12.75
CA GLU A 67 5.43 -23.26 -12.36
C GLU A 67 6.14 -23.37 -11.00
N GLN A 68 6.18 -22.29 -10.21
CA GLN A 68 6.78 -22.34 -8.88
C GLN A 68 5.95 -23.26 -7.98
N PRO A 69 6.54 -24.33 -7.39
CA PRO A 69 5.82 -25.30 -6.60
C PRO A 69 5.27 -24.74 -5.27
#